data_AF-A0A925X8N0-F1
#
_entry.id   AF-A0A925X8N0-F1
#
_cell.length_a   1.000
_cell.length_b   1.000
_cell.length_c   1.000
_cell.angle_alpha   90.00
_cell.angle_beta   90.00
_cell.angle_gamma   90.00
#
_symmetry.space_group_name_H-M   'P 1'
#
loop_
_entity.id
_entity.type
_entity.pdbx_description
1 polymer ?
#
loop_
_entity_poly.entity_id
_entity_poly.type
_entity_poly.pdbx_seq_one_letter_code
_entity_poly.pdbx_strand_id
1 'polypeptide(L)'
;MKKLFVLCSLLFVTKAIFAQSTAFKQNNIWLEKQLNALGKDKDDNAGFRFRDCEASLEIKDKDSGFNMSMGTSLDGIKTVLYTKEKDGYTLKLLPDKFEKNNNSYSFSLKTDDEKLMQEIKRRLEANIAECKKLKK
;
A
#
# COMPACT_ATOMS: atom_id res chain seq x y z
N MET A 1 6.83 -7.88 -57.18
CA MET A 1 5.84 -7.82 -56.06
C MET A 1 6.47 -8.32 -54.77
N LYS A 2 7.15 -7.47 -53.99
CA LYS A 2 7.64 -7.82 -52.63
C LYS A 2 7.64 -6.57 -51.75
N LYS A 3 6.48 -6.20 -51.23
CA LYS A 3 6.31 -5.23 -50.14
C LYS A 3 5.25 -5.80 -49.20
N LEU A 4 5.63 -6.68 -48.29
CA LEU A 4 4.71 -7.15 -47.25
C LEU A 4 5.43 -7.82 -46.06
N PHE A 5 6.34 -7.12 -45.38
CA PHE A 5 6.97 -7.65 -44.17
C PHE A 5 7.38 -6.55 -43.17
N VAL A 6 6.52 -5.55 -42.92
CA VAL A 6 6.77 -4.57 -41.83
C VAL A 6 5.45 -4.10 -41.20
N LEU A 7 4.64 -5.02 -40.65
CA LEU A 7 3.40 -4.63 -39.96
C LEU A 7 3.08 -5.42 -38.68
N CYS A 8 3.95 -6.34 -38.25
CA CYS A 8 3.66 -7.20 -37.09
C CYS A 8 4.27 -6.72 -35.76
N SER A 9 5.11 -5.68 -35.76
CA SER A 9 5.86 -5.26 -34.57
C SER A 9 5.15 -4.23 -33.67
N LEU A 10 3.96 -3.75 -34.04
CA LEU A 10 3.26 -2.67 -33.32
C LEU A 10 2.20 -3.14 -32.29
N LEU A 11 1.95 -4.43 -32.13
CA LEU A 11 0.89 -4.94 -31.23
C LEU A 11 1.36 -5.39 -29.84
N PHE A 12 2.65 -5.30 -29.52
CA PHE A 12 3.17 -5.76 -28.21
C PHE A 12 3.37 -4.64 -27.17
N VAL A 13 3.27 -3.36 -27.53
CA VAL A 13 3.58 -2.26 -26.60
C VAL A 13 2.37 -1.86 -25.73
N THR A 14 1.14 -2.16 -26.13
CA THR A 14 -0.07 -1.71 -25.40
C THR A 14 -0.41 -2.54 -24.16
N LYS A 15 0.10 -3.77 -24.02
CA LYS A 15 -0.22 -4.62 -22.85
C LYS A 15 0.53 -4.22 -21.57
N ALA A 16 1.70 -3.59 -21.70
CA ALA A 16 2.54 -3.25 -20.55
C ALA A 16 1.93 -2.15 -19.65
N ILE A 17 1.19 -1.21 -20.25
CA ILE A 17 0.63 -0.05 -19.54
C ILE A 17 -0.60 -0.46 -18.70
N PHE A 18 -1.47 -1.32 -19.24
CA PHE A 18 -2.66 -1.80 -18.51
C PHE A 18 -2.34 -2.84 -17.42
N ALA A 19 -1.25 -3.58 -17.57
CA ALA A 19 -0.81 -4.53 -16.56
C ALA A 19 -0.35 -3.84 -15.27
N GLN A 20 0.29 -2.67 -15.35
CA GLN A 20 0.78 -1.92 -14.19
C GLN A 20 -0.35 -1.37 -13.32
N SER A 21 -1.41 -0.78 -13.93
CA SER A 21 -2.56 -0.28 -13.16
C SER A 21 -3.39 -1.40 -12.51
N THR A 22 -3.46 -2.57 -13.15
CA THR A 22 -4.13 -3.75 -12.59
C THR A 22 -3.34 -4.35 -11.44
N ALA A 23 -2.02 -4.50 -11.58
CA ALA A 23 -1.15 -5.01 -10.52
C ALA A 23 -1.13 -4.10 -9.28
N PHE A 24 -1.12 -2.78 -9.49
CA PHE A 24 -1.20 -1.79 -8.42
C PHE A 24 -2.48 -1.94 -7.59
N LYS A 25 -3.65 -2.02 -8.25
CA LYS A 25 -4.94 -2.23 -7.57
C LYS A 25 -5.00 -3.57 -6.84
N GLN A 26 -4.49 -4.65 -7.45
CA GLN A 26 -4.43 -5.95 -6.79
C GLN A 26 -3.51 -5.96 -5.56
N ASN A 27 -2.39 -5.23 -5.61
CA ASN A 27 -1.54 -5.05 -4.44
C ASN A 27 -2.26 -4.29 -3.32
N ASN A 28 -2.99 -3.21 -3.64
CA ASN A 28 -3.79 -2.47 -2.66
C ASN A 28 -4.83 -3.37 -1.98
N ILE A 29 -5.58 -4.17 -2.76
CA ILE A 29 -6.57 -5.12 -2.24
C ILE A 29 -5.91 -6.17 -1.33
N TRP A 30 -4.77 -6.71 -1.75
CA TRP A 30 -4.04 -7.70 -0.95
C TRP A 30 -3.52 -7.11 0.36
N LEU A 31 -2.89 -5.93 0.30
CA LEU A 31 -2.36 -5.22 1.47
C LEU A 31 -3.48 -4.90 2.46
N GLU A 32 -4.60 -4.39 1.95
CA GLU A 32 -5.80 -4.13 2.74
C GLU A 32 -6.25 -5.39 3.47
N LYS A 33 -6.38 -6.52 2.77
CA LYS A 33 -6.79 -7.80 3.38
C LYS A 33 -5.82 -8.24 4.47
N GLN A 34 -4.52 -8.21 4.22
CA GLN A 34 -3.52 -8.67 5.18
C GLN A 34 -3.44 -7.75 6.41
N LEU A 35 -3.29 -6.45 6.22
CA LEU A 35 -3.21 -5.49 7.33
C LEU A 35 -4.50 -5.52 8.16
N ASN A 36 -5.64 -5.75 7.52
CA ASN A 36 -6.90 -5.93 8.23
C ASN A 36 -7.01 -7.24 9.02
N ALA A 37 -6.40 -8.32 8.56
CA ALA A 37 -6.37 -9.58 9.31
C ALA A 37 -5.39 -9.52 10.49
N LEU A 38 -4.34 -8.70 10.37
CA LEU A 38 -3.23 -8.67 11.32
C LEU A 38 -3.30 -7.56 12.37
N GLY A 39 -4.15 -6.54 12.21
CA GLY A 39 -4.20 -5.41 13.15
C GLY A 39 -4.46 -5.86 14.61
N LYS A 40 -3.52 -5.58 15.51
CA LYS A 40 -3.53 -6.10 16.89
C LYS A 40 -4.61 -5.45 17.78
N ASP A 41 -4.99 -4.21 17.49
CA ASP A 41 -5.92 -3.38 18.27
C ASP A 41 -7.21 -3.08 17.50
N LYS A 42 -7.64 -4.03 16.66
CA LYS A 42 -8.89 -3.86 15.92
C LYS A 42 -10.07 -3.93 16.86
N ASP A 43 -10.59 -2.76 17.18
CA ASP A 43 -12.02 -2.58 17.31
C ASP A 43 -12.66 -3.10 16.00
N ASP A 44 -13.75 -3.87 16.09
CA ASP A 44 -14.39 -4.50 14.92
C ASP A 44 -14.85 -3.48 13.86
N ASN A 45 -14.82 -2.20 14.23
CA ASN A 45 -15.19 -1.09 13.39
C ASN A 45 -13.99 -0.31 12.80
N ALA A 46 -12.75 -0.75 13.03
CA ALA A 46 -11.53 -0.16 12.48
C ALA A 46 -10.92 -1.01 11.33
N GLY A 47 -10.59 -0.36 10.21
CA GLY A 47 -10.06 -1.02 9.03
C GLY A 47 -9.08 -0.18 8.21
N PHE A 48 -8.00 -0.82 7.80
CA PHE A 48 -7.12 -0.30 6.75
C PHE A 48 -7.88 -0.23 5.43
N ARG A 49 -7.59 0.82 4.66
CA ARG A 49 -8.09 1.05 3.30
C ARG A 49 -6.99 1.62 2.43
N PHE A 50 -6.96 1.18 1.18
CA PHE A 50 -6.12 1.78 0.15
C PHE A 50 -6.99 2.34 -0.97
N ARG A 51 -6.94 3.66 -1.16
CA ARG A 51 -7.61 4.37 -2.25
C ARG A 51 -6.55 4.99 -3.16
N ASP A 52 -6.24 4.28 -4.23
CA ASP A 52 -5.13 4.60 -5.12
C ASP A 52 -3.82 4.83 -4.35
N CYS A 53 -3.36 6.08 -4.26
CA CYS A 53 -2.14 6.46 -3.57
C CYS A 53 -2.34 6.92 -2.13
N GLU A 54 -3.54 6.79 -1.58
CA GLU A 54 -3.83 7.06 -0.18
C GLU A 54 -3.97 5.74 0.58
N ALA A 55 -3.28 5.64 1.71
CA ALA A 55 -3.46 4.58 2.68
C ALA A 55 -4.09 5.18 3.94
N SER A 56 -5.23 4.66 4.39
CA SER A 56 -5.94 5.19 5.55
C SER A 56 -6.35 4.11 6.53
N LEU A 57 -6.39 4.48 7.81
CA LEU A 57 -7.09 3.73 8.84
C LEU A 57 -8.45 4.39 9.04
N GLU A 58 -9.52 3.71 8.66
CA GLU A 58 -10.89 4.15 8.87
C GLU A 58 -11.44 3.54 10.16
N ILE A 59 -11.99 4.37 11.04
CA ILE A 59 -12.71 3.96 12.25
C ILE A 59 -14.15 4.40 12.06
N LYS A 60 -15.05 3.43 12.05
CA LYS A 60 -16.49 3.66 11.96
C LYS A 60 -17.08 3.51 13.36
N ASP A 61 -17.98 4.38 13.74
CA ASP A 61 -18.87 4.11 14.86
C ASP A 61 -20.29 3.96 14.29
N LYS A 62 -20.85 2.77 14.47
CA LYS A 62 -22.18 2.42 13.93
C LYS A 62 -23.30 3.15 14.67
N ASP A 63 -23.06 3.57 15.90
CA ASP A 63 -24.11 4.12 16.78
C ASP A 63 -24.16 5.65 16.72
N SER A 64 -23.04 6.32 16.45
CA SER A 64 -22.96 7.78 16.41
C SER A 64 -22.94 8.38 14.99
N GLY A 65 -22.85 7.56 13.93
CA GLY A 65 -22.69 8.04 12.56
C GLY A 65 -21.33 8.71 12.29
N PHE A 66 -20.40 8.63 13.24
CA PHE A 66 -19.08 9.22 13.18
C PHE A 66 -18.12 8.34 12.38
N ASN A 67 -17.37 8.95 11.47
CA ASN A 67 -16.34 8.29 10.67
C ASN A 67 -15.05 9.09 10.74
N MET A 68 -14.02 8.50 11.33
CA MET A 68 -12.66 9.06 11.31
C MET A 68 -11.81 8.29 10.32
N SER A 69 -11.13 9.01 9.43
CA SER A 69 -10.12 8.45 8.55
C SER A 69 -8.79 9.13 8.85
N MET A 70 -7.80 8.36 9.31
CA MET A 70 -6.42 8.81 9.40
C MET A 70 -5.67 8.31 8.17
N GLY A 71 -5.52 9.19 7.19
CA GLY A 71 -4.87 8.91 5.90
C GLY A 71 -3.42 9.37 5.83
N THR A 72 -2.64 8.70 4.99
CA THR A 72 -1.35 9.18 4.49
C THR A 72 -1.24 8.95 3.00
N SER A 73 -0.54 9.86 2.33
CA SER A 73 -0.27 9.76 0.90
C SER A 73 1.02 8.97 0.67
N LEU A 74 0.94 7.88 -0.09
CA LEU A 74 2.04 6.94 -0.34
C LEU A 74 3.19 7.56 -1.13
N ASP A 75 2.92 8.52 -2.01
CA ASP A 75 3.94 9.27 -2.75
C ASP A 75 4.85 10.11 -1.83
N GLY A 76 4.34 10.51 -0.65
CA GLY A 76 5.10 11.21 0.40
C GLY A 76 5.98 10.30 1.25
N ILE A 77 5.81 8.97 1.15
CA ILE A 77 6.57 7.99 1.94
C ILE A 77 7.93 7.71 1.30
N LYS A 78 9.00 7.83 2.09
CA LYS A 78 10.38 7.51 1.69
C LYS A 78 10.74 6.07 1.98
N THR A 79 10.42 5.61 3.18
CA THR A 79 10.93 4.34 3.71
C THR A 79 9.83 3.56 4.41
N VAL A 80 9.80 2.24 4.18
CA VAL A 80 8.97 1.29 4.91
C VAL A 80 9.88 0.42 5.77
N LEU A 81 9.62 0.38 7.07
CA LEU A 81 10.37 -0.44 8.03
C LEU A 81 9.41 -1.38 8.76
N TYR A 82 9.92 -2.52 9.21
CA TYR A 82 9.25 -3.31 10.23
C TYR A 82 10.25 -3.73 11.31
N THR A 83 9.77 -3.86 12.54
CA THR A 83 10.58 -4.26 13.69
C THR A 83 9.86 -5.37 14.43
N LYS A 84 10.57 -6.45 14.77
CA LYS A 84 10.03 -7.53 15.59
C LYS A 84 9.80 -7.01 17.01
N GLU A 85 8.60 -7.25 17.53
CA GLU A 85 8.20 -6.96 18.90
C GLU A 85 7.86 -8.26 19.63
N LYS A 86 7.62 -8.17 20.94
CA LYS A 86 7.30 -9.33 21.79
C LYS A 86 6.11 -10.17 21.28
N ASP A 87 5.06 -9.50 20.79
CA ASP A 87 3.81 -10.16 20.37
C ASP A 87 3.48 -9.91 18.89
N GLY A 88 4.50 -9.68 18.06
CA GLY A 88 4.31 -9.50 16.62
C GLY A 88 5.33 -8.57 15.99
N TYR A 89 4.88 -7.65 15.15
CA TYR A 89 5.73 -6.66 14.49
C TYR A 89 5.12 -5.27 14.51
N THR A 90 5.97 -4.25 14.58
CA THR A 90 5.60 -2.87 14.28
C THR A 90 5.98 -2.54 12.85
N LEU A 91 5.00 -2.20 12.00
CA LEU A 91 5.22 -1.66 10.64
C LEU A 91 5.25 -0.13 10.71
N LYS A 92 6.25 0.52 10.08
CA LYS A 92 6.40 1.99 10.06
C LYS A 92 6.52 2.51 8.62
N LEU A 93 5.75 3.53 8.30
CA LEU A 93 5.87 4.32 7.06
C LEU A 93 6.47 5.68 7.41
N LEU A 94 7.64 5.98 6.84
CA LEU A 94 8.40 7.20 7.10
C LEU A 94 8.33 8.15 5.90
N PRO A 95 7.81 9.38 6.06
CA PRO A 95 7.77 10.38 4.99
C PRO A 95 9.17 10.93 4.64
N ASP A 96 9.31 11.50 3.44
CA ASP A 96 10.59 12.07 2.95
C ASP A 96 10.97 13.39 3.65
N LYS A 97 9.96 14.18 4.01
CA LYS A 97 10.13 15.38 4.84
C LYS A 97 9.75 15.04 6.27
N PHE A 98 10.74 15.08 7.15
CA PHE A 98 10.51 15.25 8.58
C PHE A 98 9.92 16.65 8.79
N GLU A 99 8.60 16.79 8.65
CA GLU A 99 7.94 17.91 9.32
C GLU A 99 8.16 17.72 10.82
N LYS A 100 8.40 18.81 11.55
CA LYS A 100 8.91 18.86 12.94
C LYS A 100 8.13 18.05 13.99
N ASN A 101 7.06 17.36 13.61
CA ASN A 101 6.27 16.47 14.43
C ASN A 101 6.48 15.06 13.88
N ASN A 102 6.88 14.11 14.73
CA ASN A 102 7.22 12.71 14.43
C ASN A 102 6.11 11.92 13.69
N ASN A 103 5.78 12.27 12.45
CA ASN A 103 4.67 11.72 11.67
C ASN A 103 5.10 10.42 10.96
N SER A 104 5.69 9.49 11.71
CA SER A 104 5.77 8.10 11.26
C SER A 104 4.42 7.44 11.47
N TYR A 105 3.84 6.88 10.42
CA TYR A 105 2.63 6.07 10.55
C TYR A 105 3.05 4.68 10.99
N SER A 106 2.79 4.34 12.25
CA SER A 106 3.19 3.07 12.86
C SER A 106 1.96 2.21 13.14
N PHE A 107 2.06 0.92 12.84
CA PHE A 107 0.98 -0.04 13.01
C PHE A 107 1.50 -1.32 13.67
N SER A 108 0.81 -1.75 14.72
CA SER A 108 1.10 -3.02 15.40
C SER A 108 0.36 -4.17 14.71
N LEU A 109 1.11 -5.16 14.25
CA LEU A 109 0.62 -6.33 13.53
C LEU A 109 0.86 -7.60 14.35
N LYS A 110 -0.20 -8.34 14.64
CA LYS A 110 -0.20 -9.60 15.37
C LYS A 110 0.12 -10.75 14.43
N THR A 111 1.41 -10.93 14.15
CA THR A 111 1.92 -12.07 13.38
C THR A 111 3.33 -12.43 13.81
N ASP A 112 3.66 -13.71 13.79
CA ASP A 112 5.03 -14.20 13.94
C ASP A 112 5.67 -14.59 12.60
N ASP A 113 4.93 -14.48 11.50
CA ASP A 113 5.39 -14.81 10.16
C ASP A 113 6.23 -13.68 9.55
N GLU A 114 7.56 -13.82 9.62
CA GLU A 114 8.49 -12.86 9.03
C GLU A 114 8.38 -12.79 7.49
N LYS A 115 8.07 -13.91 6.81
CA LYS A 115 7.95 -13.92 5.35
C LYS A 115 6.75 -13.10 4.92
N LEU A 116 5.65 -13.18 5.67
CA LEU A 116 4.49 -12.33 5.46
C LEU A 116 4.85 -10.84 5.65
N MET A 117 5.63 -10.50 6.68
CA MET A 117 6.10 -9.13 6.90
C MET A 117 6.99 -8.60 5.78
N GLN A 118 7.90 -9.43 5.28
CA GLN A 118 8.74 -9.11 4.12
C GLN A 118 7.88 -8.86 2.87
N GLU A 119 6.86 -9.67 2.63
CA GLU A 119 5.96 -9.51 1.49
C GLU A 119 5.08 -8.26 1.61
N ILE A 120 4.58 -7.96 2.82
CA ILE A 120 3.86 -6.69 3.11
C ILE A 120 4.75 -5.50 2.80
N LYS A 121 6.00 -5.49 3.31
CA LYS A 121 6.97 -4.43 3.03
C LYS A 121 7.21 -4.29 1.52
N ARG A 122 7.50 -5.38 0.83
CA ARG A 122 7.81 -5.39 -0.61
C ARG A 122 6.65 -4.82 -1.44
N ARG A 123 5.41 -5.19 -1.13
CA ARG A 123 4.23 -4.68 -1.85
C ARG A 123 3.93 -3.22 -1.55
N LEU A 124 4.11 -2.79 -0.31
CA LEU A 124 4.01 -1.36 0.05
C LEU A 124 5.03 -0.54 -0.72
N GLU A 125 6.29 -0.97 -0.76
CA GLU A 125 7.35 -0.29 -1.50
C GLU A 125 7.07 -0.24 -3.01
N ALA A 126 6.52 -1.32 -3.58
CA ALA A 126 6.10 -1.34 -4.98
C ALA A 126 4.99 -0.31 -5.27
N ASN A 127 3.98 -0.21 -4.41
CA ASN A 127 2.88 0.74 -4.57
C ASN A 127 3.34 2.19 -4.34
N ILE A 128 4.21 2.44 -3.35
CA ILE A 128 4.85 3.75 -3.14
C ILE A 128 5.63 4.17 -4.39
N ALA A 129 6.41 3.27 -4.99
CA ALA A 129 7.18 3.55 -6.19
C ALA A 129 6.26 3.91 -7.37
N GLU A 130 5.13 3.21 -7.52
CA GLU A 130 4.14 3.51 -8.55
C GLU A 130 3.48 4.88 -8.33
N CYS A 131 3.06 5.18 -7.11
CA CYS A 131 2.49 6.48 -6.75
C CYS A 131 3.44 7.66 -7.02
N LYS A 132 4.73 7.48 -6.79
CA LYS A 132 5.75 8.49 -7.13
C LYS A 132 5.89 8.73 -8.62
N LYS A 133 5.62 7.72 -9.47
CA LYS A 133 5.61 7.90 -10.94
C LYS A 133 4.37 8.66 -11.38
N LEU A 134 3.21 8.39 -10.78
CA LEU A 134 1.93 9.04 -11.11
C LEU A 134 1.90 10.53 -10.76
N LYS A 135 2.73 10.98 -9.83
CA LYS A 135 2.86 12.41 -9.44
C LYS A 135 3.72 13.24 -10.40
N LYS A 136 4.51 12.60 -11.28
CA LYS A 136 5.39 13.28 -12.25
C LYS A 136 4.67 13.53 -13.56
#